data_AF-T1AHJ4-F1
#
_entry.id   AF-T1AHJ4-F1
#
_cell.length_a   1.000
_cell.length_b   1.000
_cell.length_c   1.000
_cell.angle_alpha   90.00
_cell.angle_beta   90.00
_cell.angle_gamma   90.00
#
_symmetry.space_group_name_H-M   'P 1'
#
loop_
_entity.id
_entity.type
_entity.pdbx_description
1 polymer ?
#
loop_
_entity_poly.entity_id
_entity_poly.type
_entity_poly.pdbx_seq_one_letter_code
_entity_poly.pdbx_strand_id
1 'polypeptide(L)' 'MRIVPDMPKTRSGKIMRRVLASISNRMDYGDITTLANPEVVEQIRIQVQGAGPVEKKAGPDDIRRFGQES' A
#
# COMPACT_ATOMS: atom_id res chain seq x y z
N MET A 1 0.77 4.41 21.36
CA MET A 1 1.86 4.62 20.39
C MET A 1 2.17 3.29 19.72
N ARG A 2 1.92 3.12 18.42
CA ARG A 2 2.33 1.91 17.68
C ARG A 2 3.69 2.19 17.05
N ILE A 3 4.70 1.42 17.43
CA ILE A 3 6.06 1.55 16.90
C ILE A 3 6.19 0.52 15.79
N VAL A 4 6.42 1.00 14.57
CA VAL A 4 6.77 0.14 13.45
C VAL A 4 8.30 0.07 13.38
N PRO A 5 8.90 -1.13 13.31
CA PRO A 5 10.36 -1.27 13.31
C PRO A 5 11.03 -0.66 12.06
N ASP A 6 10.32 -0.54 10.94
CA ASP A 6 10.86 0.06 9.71
C ASP A 6 9.77 0.77 8.88
N MET A 7 10.18 1.69 8.01
CA MET A 7 9.30 2.50 7.16
C MET A 7 9.45 2.12 5.69
N PRO A 8 8.38 2.23 4.88
CA PRO A 8 8.45 1.93 3.45
C PRO A 8 9.28 3.01 2.77
N LYS A 9 10.55 2.68 2.49
CA LYS A 9 11.54 3.55 1.85
C LYS A 9 11.98 2.96 0.50
N THR A 10 12.19 3.83 -0.49
CA THR A 10 12.84 3.46 -1.76
C THR A 10 14.31 3.10 -1.53
N ARG A 11 14.96 2.50 -2.54
CA ARG A 11 16.42 2.29 -2.54
C ARG A 11 17.25 3.58 -2.38
N SER A 12 16.67 4.74 -2.68
CA SER A 12 17.26 6.06 -2.45
C SER A 12 16.97 6.66 -1.07
N GLY A 13 16.28 5.92 -0.19
CA GLY A 13 15.93 6.34 1.17
C GLY A 13 14.69 7.22 1.29
N LYS A 14 14.02 7.55 0.18
CA LYS A 14 12.79 8.36 0.21
C LYS A 14 11.63 7.55 0.76
N ILE A 15 10.86 8.12 1.70
CA ILE A 15 9.67 7.48 2.26
C ILE A 15 8.54 7.47 1.22
N MET A 16 8.01 6.30 0.91
CA MET A 16 6.85 6.13 0.02
C MET A 16 5.54 6.31 0.81
N ARG A 17 5.19 7.55 1.12
CA ARG A 17 3.98 7.89 1.89
C ARG A 17 2.68 7.36 1.29
N ARG A 18 2.61 7.16 -0.04
CA ARG A 18 1.42 6.58 -0.70
C ARG A 18 1.07 5.20 -0.14
N VAL A 19 2.08 4.38 0.17
CA VAL A 19 1.87 3.02 0.69
C VAL A 19 1.25 3.10 2.08
N LEU A 20 1.74 4.00 2.94
CA LEU A 20 1.17 4.26 4.26
C LEU A 20 -0.28 4.74 4.15
N ALA A 21 -0.58 5.64 3.20
CA ALA A 21 -1.94 6.11 2.96
C ALA A 21 -2.86 4.99 2.47
N SER A 22 -2.43 4.16 1.52
CA SER A 22 -3.20 3.00 1.04
C SER A 22 -3.51 2.01 2.16
N ILE A 23 -2.52 1.69 3.02
CA ILE A 23 -2.74 0.84 4.19
C ILE A 23 -3.75 1.50 5.15
N SER A 24 -3.60 2.78 5.47
CA SER A 24 -4.55 3.47 6.35
C SER A 24 -5.98 3.44 5.81
N ASN A 25 -6.14 3.51 4.48
CA ASN A 25 -7.42 3.54 3.80
C ASN A 25 -7.96 2.16 3.39
N ARG A 26 -7.25 1.05 3.69
CA ARG A 26 -7.58 -0.32 3.22
C ARG A 26 -7.72 -0.42 1.69
N MET A 27 -6.91 0.34 0.98
CA MET A 27 -6.83 0.38 -0.48
C MET A 27 -5.62 -0.42 -0.96
N ASP A 28 -5.60 -0.75 -2.26
CA ASP A 28 -4.39 -1.24 -2.90
C ASP A 28 -3.26 -0.19 -2.86
N TYR A 29 -2.04 -0.64 -2.56
CA TYR A 29 -0.82 0.17 -2.57
C TYR A 29 -0.08 0.09 -3.92
N GLY A 30 -0.53 -0.79 -4.82
CA GLY A 30 0.01 -0.97 -6.17
C GLY A 30 1.44 -1.51 -6.17
N ASP A 31 2.21 -1.19 -7.20
CA ASP A 31 3.58 -1.67 -7.35
C ASP A 31 4.53 -1.11 -6.27
N ILE A 32 5.19 -2.00 -5.53
CA ILE A 32 6.14 -1.70 -4.46
C ILE A 32 7.56 -2.23 -4.74
N THR A 33 7.85 -2.68 -5.97
CA THR A 33 9.16 -3.23 -6.37
C THR A 33 10.31 -2.24 -6.21
N THR A 34 10.02 -0.94 -6.15
CA THR A 34 10.99 0.15 -5.94
C THR A 34 11.41 0.35 -4.49
N LEU A 35 10.72 -0.30 -3.54
CA LEU A 35 11.11 -0.28 -2.13
C LEU A 35 12.44 -1.00 -1.94
N ALA A 36 13.25 -0.50 -1.01
CA ALA A 36 14.46 -1.19 -0.55
C ALA A 36 14.10 -2.51 0.14
N ASN A 37 13.01 -2.51 0.89
CA ASN A 37 12.45 -3.69 1.55
C ASN A 37 10.92 -3.73 1.31
N PRO A 38 10.43 -4.52 0.35
CA PRO A 38 8.99 -4.67 0.12
C PRO A 38 8.24 -5.36 1.27
N GLU A 39 8.91 -6.21 2.07
CA GLU A 39 8.26 -6.98 3.14
C GLU A 39 7.74 -6.10 4.28
N VAL A 40 8.33 -4.92 4.46
CA VAL A 40 7.91 -3.93 5.48
C VAL A 40 6.46 -3.50 5.29
N VAL A 41 5.96 -3.52 4.05
CA VAL A 41 4.59 -3.12 3.71
C VAL A 41 3.59 -4.05 4.40
N GLU A 42 3.85 -5.36 4.35
CA GLU A 42 2.98 -6.35 4.97
C GLU A 42 3.07 -6.30 6.50
N GLN A 43 4.27 -6.08 7.06
CA GLN A 43 4.43 -5.87 8.50
C GLN A 43 3.62 -4.67 9.00
N ILE A 44 3.68 -3.54 8.28
CA ILE A 44 2.89 -2.35 8.60
C ILE A 44 1.40 -2.64 8.47
N ARG A 45 0.98 -3.33 7.40
CA ARG A 45 -0.42 -3.73 7.20
C ARG A 45 -0.92 -4.52 8.41
N ILE A 46 -0.20 -5.56 8.82
CA ILE A 46 -0.56 -6.41 9.97
C ILE A 46 -0.61 -5.59 11.26
N GLN A 47 0.38 -4.73 11.50
CA GLN A 47 0.42 -3.89 12.69
C GLN A 47 -0.71 -2.85 12.74
N VAL A 48 -1.17 -2.35 11.59
CA VAL A 48 -2.24 -1.32 11.51
C VAL A 48 -3.63 -1.97 11.49
N GLN A 49 -3.83 -2.98 10.64
CA GLN A 49 -5.13 -3.57 10.31
C GLN A 49 -5.38 -4.92 10.99
N GLY A 50 -4.35 -5.57 11.55
CA GLY A 50 -4.41 -6.93 12.10
C GLY A 50 -4.00 -8.01 11.09
N ALA A 51 -3.76 -9.23 11.59
CA ALA A 51 -3.34 -10.38 10.78
C ALA A 51 -4.49 -11.03 9.99
N GLY A 52 -5.74 -10.61 10.23
CA GLY A 52 -6.91 -11.14 9.54
C GLY A 52 -6.92 -10.79 8.04
N PRO A 53 -7.72 -11.53 7.24
CA PRO A 53 -7.94 -11.19 5.84
C PRO A 53 -8.56 -9.79 5.75
N VAL A 54 -7.98 -8.95 4.89
CA VAL A 54 -8.47 -7.60 4.63
C VAL A 54 -9.01 -7.57 3.22
N GLU A 55 -10.31 -7.29 3.07
CA GLU A 55 -10.88 -6.92 1.79
C GLU A 55 -10.18 -5.65 1.30
N LYS A 56 -9.24 -5.81 0.37
CA LYS A 56 -8.65 -4.69 -0.35
C LYS A 56 -9.76 -4.13 -1.24
N LYS A 57 -10.18 -2.90 -0.99
CA LYS A 57 -10.97 -2.18 -1.99
C LYS A 57 -10.05 -1.99 -3.20
N ALA A 58 -10.28 -2.75 -4.27
CA ALA A 58 -9.79 -2.35 -5.58
C ALA A 58 -10.26 -0.92 -5.79
N GLY A 59 -9.39 -0.03 -6.28
CA GLY A 59 -9.80 1.31 -6.64
C GLY A 59 -11.10 1.26 -7.46
N PRO A 60 -11.99 2.26 -7.35
CA PRO A 60 -13.25 2.24 -8.07
C PRO A 60 -13.00 1.83 -9.52
N ASP A 61 -13.78 0.86 -10.01
CA ASP A 61 -13.64 0.21 -11.32
C ASP A 61 -13.72 1.19 -12.52
N ASP A 62 -13.84 2.49 -12.25
CA ASP A 62 -14.07 3.59 -13.19
C ASP A 62 -12.89 3.86 -14.13
N ILE A 63 -11.67 3.35 -13.85
CA ILE A 63 -10.54 3.49 -14.77
C ILE A 63 -10.68 2.56 -16.00
N ARG A 64 -11.58 1.56 -15.98
CA ARG A 64 -11.78 0.66 -17.14
C ARG A 64 -12.81 1.16 -18.16
N ARG A 65 -13.52 2.28 -17.90
CA ARG A 65 -14.56 2.81 -18.80
C ARG A 65 -14.09 3.92 -19.75
N PHE A 66 -12.96 4.57 -19.49
CA PHE A 66 -12.48 5.68 -20.33
C PHE A 66 -11.84 5.28 -21.68
N GLY A 67 -11.76 3.97 -21.99
CA GLY A 67 -11.21 3.46 -23.25
C GLY A 67 -12.19 2.68 -24.14
N GLN A 68 -13.48 2.65 -23.78
CA GLN A 68 -14.54 1.94 -24.52
C GLN A 68 -15.63 2.89 -25.02
N GLU A 69 -15.27 4.11 -25.40
CA GLU A 69 -16.14 4.95 -26.23
C GLU A 69 -15.28 5.41 -27.42
N SER A 70 -15.28 4.59 -28.47
CA SER A 70 -14.92 4.97 -29.84
C SER A 70 -16.18 5.35 -30.60
#